data_AF-A0A8H4VXD1-F1
#
_entry.id   AF-A0A8H4VXD1-F1
#
_cell.length_a   1.000
_cell.length_b   1.000
_cell.length_c   1.000
_cell.angle_alpha   90.00
_cell.angle_beta   90.00
_cell.angle_gamma   90.00
#
_symmetry.space_group_name_H-M   'P 1'
#
loop_
_entity.id
_entity.type
_entity.pdbx_description
1 polymer ?
#
loop_
_entity_poly.entity_id
_entity_poly.type
_entity_poly.pdbx_seq_one_letter_code
_entity_poly.pdbx_strand_id
1 'polypeptide(L)'
;MQFLTTTIALFALGASALPAAPEAGIAARVTQIDPSLVPVFSIKTGSRIGAKGVAIPKDCPPARADFISKLSANVAAGNVLGTPITFNTNPAVQDTKTNEQRATAMIITVQSFSGTKGVGCPGASVPELISQQKTGIPTP
;
A
#
# COMPACT_ATOMS: atom_id res chain seq x y z
N MET A 1 -67.59 -47.86 -12.67
CA MET A 1 -66.60 -48.87 -12.26
C MET A 1 -65.57 -48.95 -13.39
N GLN A 2 -64.27 -48.69 -13.29
CA GLN A 2 -63.38 -48.37 -12.17
C GLN A 2 -62.06 -47.88 -12.80
N PHE A 3 -61.62 -46.68 -12.41
CA PHE A 3 -60.26 -46.13 -12.20
C PHE A 3 -59.04 -46.96 -12.66
N LEU A 4 -58.18 -46.38 -13.52
CA LEU A 4 -56.89 -45.70 -13.20
C LEU A 4 -55.83 -46.57 -12.50
N THR A 5 -54.70 -46.84 -13.17
CA THR A 5 -53.39 -46.87 -12.49
C THR A 5 -52.25 -46.55 -13.46
N THR A 6 -51.75 -45.32 -13.35
CA THR A 6 -50.60 -44.76 -14.08
C THR A 6 -49.33 -45.07 -13.29
N THR A 7 -48.35 -45.76 -13.86
CA THR A 7 -47.02 -45.95 -13.24
C THR A 7 -46.07 -44.90 -13.79
N ILE A 8 -45.83 -43.84 -13.02
CA ILE A 8 -44.86 -42.78 -13.33
C ILE A 8 -43.50 -43.23 -12.79
N ALA A 9 -42.54 -43.50 -13.67
CA ALA A 9 -41.14 -43.69 -13.30
C ALA A 9 -40.44 -42.32 -13.23
N LEU A 10 -40.08 -41.88 -12.02
CA LEU A 10 -39.20 -40.72 -11.82
C LEU A 10 -37.76 -41.11 -12.22
N PHE A 11 -37.26 -40.56 -13.33
CA PHE A 11 -35.82 -40.46 -13.57
C PHE A 11 -35.32 -39.13 -13.00
N ALA A 12 -34.58 -39.21 -11.90
CA ALA A 12 -33.84 -38.09 -11.35
C ALA A 12 -32.61 -37.82 -12.24
N LEU A 13 -32.62 -36.73 -13.00
CA LEU A 13 -31.41 -36.19 -13.62
C LEU A 13 -30.58 -35.50 -12.54
N GLY A 14 -29.54 -36.19 -12.06
CA GLY A 14 -28.48 -35.58 -11.27
C GLY A 14 -27.63 -34.68 -12.15
N ALA A 15 -27.80 -33.37 -12.03
CA ALA A 15 -26.91 -32.39 -12.61
C ALA A 15 -25.60 -32.35 -11.80
N SER A 16 -24.51 -32.87 -12.38
CA SER A 16 -23.16 -32.70 -11.84
C SER A 16 -22.74 -31.24 -11.98
N ALA A 17 -22.90 -30.46 -10.91
CA ALA A 17 -22.29 -29.15 -10.81
C ALA A 17 -20.76 -29.34 -10.71
N LEU A 18 -20.03 -28.97 -11.78
CA LEU A 18 -18.59 -28.81 -11.67
C LEU A 18 -18.30 -27.65 -10.71
N PRO A 19 -17.37 -27.79 -9.75
CA PRO A 19 -16.84 -26.65 -9.04
C PRO A 19 -16.10 -25.77 -10.06
N ALA A 20 -16.63 -24.57 -10.32
CA ALA A 20 -15.84 -23.51 -10.92
C ALA A 20 -14.60 -23.33 -10.03
N ALA A 21 -13.43 -23.64 -10.57
CA ALA A 21 -12.17 -23.26 -9.93
C ALA A 21 -12.24 -21.76 -9.64
N PRO A 22 -11.78 -21.28 -8.47
CA PRO A 22 -11.57 -19.86 -8.30
C PRO A 22 -10.51 -19.48 -9.33
N GLU A 23 -10.92 -18.77 -10.38
CA GLU A 23 -10.02 -17.95 -11.19
C GLU A 23 -9.25 -17.11 -10.18
N ALA A 24 -7.98 -17.48 -10.00
CA ALA A 24 -7.03 -16.72 -9.23
C ALA A 24 -7.16 -15.29 -9.74
N GLY A 25 -7.76 -14.46 -8.89
CA GLY A 25 -8.15 -13.12 -9.28
C GLY A 25 -6.96 -12.46 -9.95
N ILE A 26 -7.22 -11.79 -11.06
CA ILE A 26 -6.49 -10.57 -11.35
C ILE A 26 -6.76 -9.67 -10.14
N ALA A 27 -6.00 -9.89 -9.05
CA ALA A 27 -5.84 -8.91 -8.01
C ALA A 27 -5.46 -7.66 -8.77
N ALA A 28 -6.37 -6.68 -8.74
CA ALA A 28 -6.21 -5.41 -9.41
C ALA A 28 -4.74 -5.02 -9.28
N ARG A 29 -4.04 -4.87 -10.41
CA ARG A 29 -2.68 -4.36 -10.41
C ARG A 29 -2.79 -3.00 -9.75
N VAL A 30 -2.55 -2.93 -8.44
CA VAL A 30 -2.33 -1.68 -7.73
C VAL A 30 -1.30 -0.99 -8.58
N THR A 31 -1.61 0.18 -9.12
CA THR A 31 -0.68 0.96 -9.93
C THR A 31 0.51 1.26 -9.04
N GLN A 32 1.50 0.38 -9.09
CA GLN A 32 2.60 0.38 -8.15
C GLN A 32 3.40 1.64 -8.42
N ILE A 33 3.64 2.42 -7.37
CA ILE A 33 4.52 3.58 -7.47
C ILE A 33 5.88 3.11 -7.95
N ASP A 34 6.46 3.82 -8.92
CA ASP A 34 7.81 3.55 -9.39
C ASP A 34 8.78 3.63 -8.21
N PRO A 35 9.54 2.55 -7.90
CA PRO A 35 10.46 2.56 -6.76
C PRO A 35 11.52 3.66 -6.80
N SER A 36 11.85 4.23 -7.96
CA SER A 36 12.79 5.35 -8.09
C SER A 36 12.26 6.66 -7.47
N LEU A 37 10.95 6.77 -7.27
CA LEU A 37 10.32 7.95 -6.66
C LEU A 37 10.45 8.00 -5.14
N VAL A 38 10.84 6.89 -4.53
CA VAL A 38 11.02 6.74 -3.08
C VAL A 38 12.52 6.73 -2.80
N PRO A 39 13.06 7.57 -1.91
CA PRO A 39 14.46 7.51 -1.54
C PRO A 39 14.86 6.17 -0.93
N VAL A 40 16.15 5.83 -0.98
CA VAL A 40 16.68 4.72 -0.17
C VAL A 40 16.81 5.21 1.28
N PHE A 41 16.28 4.45 2.24
CA PHE A 41 16.40 4.82 3.65
C PHE A 41 17.81 4.48 4.15
N SER A 42 18.57 5.49 4.60
CA SER A 42 19.91 5.27 5.17
C SER A 42 19.86 4.55 6.52
N ILE A 43 18.76 4.74 7.26
CA ILE A 43 18.51 4.07 8.54
C ILE A 43 17.84 2.72 8.25
N LYS A 44 18.38 1.65 8.82
CA LYS A 44 17.84 0.29 8.63
C LYS A 44 16.82 -0.06 9.71
N THR A 45 15.83 -0.87 9.34
CA THR A 45 14.92 -1.50 10.30
C THR A 45 15.72 -2.18 11.41
N GLY A 46 15.32 -2.01 12.67
CA GLY A 46 16.02 -2.56 13.82
C GLY A 46 17.14 -1.67 14.40
N SER A 47 17.45 -0.52 13.79
CA SER A 47 18.49 0.41 14.28
C SER A 47 18.19 0.93 15.69
N ARG A 48 16.91 1.17 16.03
CA ARG A 48 16.42 1.83 17.27
C ARG A 48 16.91 3.26 17.49
N ILE A 49 17.90 3.71 16.72
CA ILE A 49 18.41 5.07 16.70
C ILE A 49 18.16 5.66 15.30
N GLY A 50 17.41 6.76 15.30
CA GLY A 50 17.09 7.58 14.15
C GLY A 50 18.11 8.70 13.94
N ALA A 51 17.78 9.59 13.01
CA ALA A 51 18.55 10.79 12.73
C ALA A 51 18.78 11.62 14.00
N LYS A 52 19.98 12.18 14.13
CA LYS A 52 20.42 12.98 15.29
C LYS A 52 20.32 12.26 16.65
N GLY A 53 20.38 10.93 16.65
CA GLY A 53 20.38 10.15 17.91
C GLY A 53 19.00 9.97 18.53
N VAL A 54 17.92 10.33 17.84
CA VAL A 54 16.55 10.19 18.34
C VAL A 54 16.20 8.71 18.46
N ALA A 55 15.71 8.27 19.62
CA ALA A 55 15.20 6.90 19.78
C ALA A 55 13.98 6.67 18.88
N ILE A 56 13.98 5.54 18.15
CA ILE A 56 12.88 5.14 17.26
C ILE A 56 12.44 3.69 17.59
N PRO A 57 11.19 3.30 17.29
CA PRO A 57 10.74 1.92 17.47
C PRO A 57 11.59 0.91 16.68
N LYS A 58 11.67 -0.34 17.17
CA LYS A 58 12.47 -1.40 16.54
C LYS A 58 12.07 -1.67 15.08
N ASP A 59 10.79 -1.51 14.76
CA ASP A 59 10.25 -1.80 13.43
C ASP A 59 10.38 -0.59 12.49
N CYS A 60 11.07 0.46 12.92
CA CYS A 60 11.25 1.69 12.17
C CYS A 60 12.70 1.86 11.67
N PRO A 61 12.88 2.29 10.42
CA PRO A 61 11.85 2.42 9.39
C PRO A 61 11.31 1.04 8.95
N PRO A 62 10.11 0.98 8.34
CA PRO A 62 9.63 -0.27 7.73
C PRO A 62 10.56 -0.69 6.59
N ALA A 63 10.50 -1.96 6.19
CA ALA A 63 11.20 -2.39 4.99
C ALA A 63 10.71 -1.57 3.79
N ARG A 64 11.64 -1.12 2.95
CA ARG A 64 11.33 -0.18 1.86
C ARG A 64 10.32 -0.76 0.85
N ALA A 65 10.34 -2.07 0.62
CA ALA A 65 9.35 -2.74 -0.24
C ALA A 65 7.93 -2.65 0.36
N ASP A 66 7.78 -2.92 1.65
CA ASP A 66 6.49 -2.81 2.34
C ASP A 66 6.00 -1.35 2.36
N PHE A 67 6.92 -0.41 2.53
CA PHE A 67 6.64 1.02 2.42
C PHE A 67 6.09 1.40 1.03
N ILE A 68 6.74 0.97 -0.05
CA ILE A 68 6.31 1.25 -1.43
C ILE A 68 4.92 0.62 -1.70
N SER A 69 4.69 -0.61 -1.23
CA SER A 69 3.39 -1.27 -1.35
C SER A 69 2.29 -0.48 -0.65
N LYS A 70 2.53 -0.07 0.61
CA LYS A 70 1.58 0.74 1.39
C LYS A 70 1.35 2.12 0.80
N LEU A 71 2.41 2.78 0.32
CA LEU A 71 2.32 4.07 -0.36
C LEU A 71 1.48 3.96 -1.64
N SER A 72 1.68 2.91 -2.43
CA SER A 72 0.92 2.68 -3.66
C SER A 72 -0.58 2.53 -3.37
N ALA A 73 -0.94 1.77 -2.33
CA ALA A 73 -2.33 1.63 -1.89
C ALA A 73 -2.91 2.98 -1.42
N ASN A 74 -2.16 3.77 -0.65
CA ASN A 74 -2.61 5.08 -0.17
C ASN A 74 -2.78 6.09 -1.32
N VAL A 75 -1.88 6.10 -2.30
CA VAL A 75 -1.97 6.98 -3.48
C VAL A 75 -3.17 6.60 -4.34
N ALA A 76 -3.41 5.31 -4.57
CA ALA A 76 -4.60 4.84 -5.26
C ALA A 76 -5.90 5.24 -4.53
N ALA A 77 -5.88 5.25 -3.20
CA ALA A 77 -7.00 5.73 -2.37
C ALA A 77 -7.11 7.27 -2.29
N GLY A 78 -6.07 8.00 -2.73
CA GLY A 78 -5.98 9.45 -2.59
C GLY A 78 -5.91 9.96 -1.14
N ASN A 79 -5.73 9.07 -0.16
CA ASN A 79 -5.68 9.43 1.25
C ASN A 79 -4.95 8.37 2.10
N VAL A 80 -4.51 8.79 3.29
CA VAL A 80 -4.01 7.92 4.36
C VAL A 80 -4.93 8.12 5.57
N LEU A 81 -5.81 7.15 5.84
CA LEU A 81 -6.73 7.19 6.99
C LEU A 81 -7.51 8.52 7.07
N GLY A 82 -8.06 8.97 5.94
CA GLY A 82 -8.83 10.20 5.83
C GLY A 82 -8.00 11.48 5.67
N THR A 83 -6.66 11.41 5.75
CA THR A 83 -5.80 12.54 5.38
C THR A 83 -5.51 12.51 3.87
N PRO A 84 -5.95 13.50 3.08
CA PRO A 84 -5.71 13.52 1.65
C PRO A 84 -4.23 13.51 1.32
N ILE A 85 -3.85 12.76 0.28
CA ILE A 85 -2.51 12.79 -0.30
C ILE A 85 -2.60 12.81 -1.82
N THR A 86 -1.74 13.58 -2.46
CA THR A 86 -1.62 13.63 -3.92
C THR A 86 -0.26 14.18 -4.33
N PHE A 87 0.30 13.64 -5.41
CA PHE A 87 1.52 14.14 -6.06
C PHE A 87 1.63 13.53 -7.46
N ASN A 88 2.50 14.10 -8.31
CA ASN A 88 2.77 13.56 -9.64
C ASN A 88 3.61 12.27 -9.56
N THR A 89 3.09 11.17 -10.10
CA THR A 89 3.73 9.84 -10.06
C THR A 89 4.57 9.53 -11.30
N ASN A 90 4.76 10.48 -12.22
CA ASN A 90 5.69 10.32 -13.35
C ASN A 90 7.14 10.51 -12.86
N PRO A 91 8.03 9.50 -12.98
CA PRO A 91 9.42 9.60 -12.54
C PRO A 91 10.23 10.68 -13.26
N ALA A 92 9.81 11.13 -14.45
CA ALA A 92 10.45 12.23 -15.16
C ALA A 92 10.12 13.62 -14.57
N VAL A 93 9.08 13.74 -13.74
CA VAL A 93 8.66 15.02 -13.13
C VAL A 93 9.30 15.14 -11.75
N GLN A 94 10.36 15.94 -11.67
CA GLN A 94 11.22 16.09 -10.49
C GLN A 94 11.38 17.56 -10.06
N ASP A 95 10.40 18.41 -10.32
CA ASP A 95 10.44 19.79 -9.83
C ASP A 95 10.27 19.85 -8.29
N THR A 96 10.77 20.93 -7.68
CA THR A 96 10.78 21.15 -6.23
C THR A 96 9.42 20.90 -5.59
N LYS A 97 8.35 21.48 -6.15
CA LYS A 97 7.00 21.40 -5.56
C LYS A 97 6.46 19.98 -5.64
N THR A 98 6.62 19.31 -6.77
CA THR A 98 6.25 17.89 -6.92
C THR A 98 6.97 17.02 -5.88
N ASN A 99 8.26 17.27 -5.66
CA ASN A 99 9.06 16.48 -4.74
C ASN A 99 8.70 16.73 -3.27
N GLU A 100 8.36 17.97 -2.89
CA GLU A 100 7.87 18.32 -1.56
C GLU A 100 6.51 17.65 -1.26
N GLN A 101 5.59 17.66 -2.23
CA GLN A 101 4.29 17.00 -2.13
C GLN A 101 4.44 15.48 -2.01
N ARG A 102 5.33 14.89 -2.82
CA ARG A 102 5.66 13.47 -2.76
C ARG A 102 6.23 13.10 -1.39
N ALA A 103 7.19 13.85 -0.88
CA ALA A 103 7.75 13.64 0.45
C ALA A 103 6.70 13.79 1.55
N THR A 104 5.78 14.74 1.43
CA THR A 104 4.66 14.89 2.37
C THR A 104 3.76 13.67 2.39
N ALA A 105 3.37 13.13 1.23
CA ALA A 105 2.59 11.89 1.14
C ALA A 105 3.33 10.68 1.74
N MET A 106 4.65 10.59 1.48
CA MET A 106 5.51 9.56 2.05
C MET A 106 5.60 9.65 3.58
N ILE A 107 5.73 10.86 4.14
CA ILE A 107 5.79 11.10 5.58
C ILE A 107 4.45 10.75 6.25
N ILE A 108 3.32 11.16 5.68
CA ILE A 108 2.00 10.82 6.23
C ILE A 108 1.80 9.29 6.23
N THR A 109 2.24 8.62 5.15
CA THR A 109 2.21 7.16 5.04
C THR A 109 3.07 6.49 6.11
N VAL A 110 4.33 6.92 6.29
CA VAL A 110 5.23 6.28 7.27
C VAL A 110 4.77 6.51 8.71
N GLN A 111 4.25 7.70 9.00
CA GLN A 111 3.70 8.06 10.32
C GLN A 111 2.36 7.37 10.62
N SER A 112 1.74 6.73 9.63
CA SER A 112 0.49 5.97 9.78
C SER A 112 0.67 4.49 9.40
N PHE A 113 1.92 4.03 9.31
CA PHE A 113 2.24 2.73 8.72
C PHE A 113 1.61 1.55 9.48
N SER A 114 1.44 1.69 10.79
CA SER A 114 0.79 0.74 11.70
C SER A 114 -0.74 0.63 11.53
N GLY A 115 -1.34 1.44 10.65
CA GLY A 115 -2.80 1.47 10.46
C GLY A 115 -3.53 2.43 11.41
N THR A 116 -2.79 3.13 12.27
CA THR A 116 -3.32 4.22 13.09
C THR A 116 -2.62 5.52 12.74
N LYS A 117 -3.39 6.57 12.49
CA LYS A 117 -2.89 7.88 12.08
C LYS A 117 -1.95 8.46 13.15
N GLY A 118 -0.71 8.76 12.76
CA GLY A 118 0.30 9.35 13.64
C GLY A 118 0.99 8.39 14.61
N VAL A 119 0.67 7.09 14.61
CA VAL A 119 1.25 6.07 15.52
C VAL A 119 2.13 5.06 14.75
N GLY A 120 2.63 5.45 13.59
CA GLY A 120 3.59 4.70 12.78
C GLY A 120 5.04 5.05 13.12
N CYS A 121 5.89 5.08 12.09
CA CYS A 121 7.29 5.42 12.26
C CYS A 121 7.52 6.93 12.26
N PRO A 122 8.34 7.45 13.21
CA PRO A 122 8.65 8.87 13.26
C PRO A 122 9.53 9.28 12.09
N GLY A 123 9.46 10.55 11.69
CA GLY A 123 10.29 11.10 10.61
C GLY A 123 11.79 10.95 10.84
N ALA A 124 12.22 10.86 12.11
CA ALA A 124 13.61 10.57 12.47
C ALA A 124 14.11 9.20 11.95
N SER A 125 13.22 8.26 11.63
CA SER A 125 13.58 6.96 11.04
C SER A 125 13.82 7.03 9.52
N VAL A 126 13.46 8.13 8.88
CA VAL A 126 13.52 8.35 7.43
C VAL A 126 13.91 9.80 7.11
N PRO A 127 15.12 10.25 7.54
CA PRO A 127 15.55 11.64 7.39
C PRO A 127 15.55 12.16 5.94
N GLU A 128 15.70 11.26 4.98
CA GLU A 128 15.62 11.53 3.54
C GLU A 128 14.29 12.20 3.16
N LEU A 129 13.19 11.67 3.71
CA LEU A 129 11.85 12.22 3.45
C LEU A 129 11.69 13.60 4.07
N ILE A 130 12.23 13.80 5.28
CA ILE A 130 12.19 15.12 5.95
C ILE A 130 13.00 16.15 5.17
N SER A 131 14.16 15.75 4.64
CA SER A 131 14.99 16.62 3.80
C SER A 131 14.28 16.99 2.51
N GLN A 132 13.72 16.00 1.80
CA GLN A 132 13.01 16.21 0.54
C GLN A 132 11.73 17.05 0.74
N GLN A 133 11.00 16.89 1.85
CA GLN A 133 9.82 17.71 2.15
C GLN A 133 10.18 19.19 2.32
N LYS A 134 11.38 19.51 2.81
CA LYS A 134 11.80 20.88 3.09
C LYS A 134 12.48 21.56 1.92
N THR A 135 13.14 20.77 1.07
CA THR A 135 14.03 21.29 0.02
C THR A 135 13.50 21.02 -1.38
N GLY A 136 12.57 20.07 -1.53
CA GLY A 136 12.16 19.52 -2.82
C GLY A 136 13.28 18.81 -3.57
N ILE A 137 14.42 18.54 -2.94
CA ILE A 137 15.55 17.84 -3.55
C ILE A 137 15.45 16.35 -3.16
N PRO A 138 15.24 15.43 -4.12
CA PRO A 138 15.30 14.00 -3.85
C PRO A 138 16.70 13.64 -3.39
N THR A 139 16.78 12.85 -2.33
CA THR A 139 18.06 12.28 -1.90
C THR A 139 18.33 11.03 -2.75
N PRO A 140 19.57 10.86 -3.26
CA PRO A 140 19.95 9.68 -4.03
C PRO A 140 19.87 8.39 -3.20
#